data_AF-I0Z7P8-F1
#
_entry.id   AF-I0Z7P8-F1
#
_cell.length_a   1.000
_cell.length_b   1.000
_cell.length_c   1.000
_cell.angle_alpha   90.00
_cell.angle_beta   90.00
_cell.angle_gamma   90.00
#
_symmetry.space_group_name_H-M   'P 1'
#
loop_
_entity.id
_entity.type
_entity.pdbx_description
1 polymer ?
#
loop_
_entity_poly.entity_id
_entity_poly.type
_entity_poly.pdbx_seq_one_letter_code
_entity_poly.pdbx_strand_id
1 'polypeptide(L)'
;MGKEKASAALFDQLQAAIEGGEGEEIVGKMKGIVVFDIDGEKWTLDLTPGSRSVKKGAPEGKPDLTLTISDENFVKLVMGKMGPQQDAWVIHEGLGGQNNLLLAVFDGHGQEGDKVSRHVAATLPGLMANSSAFRAKRFKQCCEEQFPACNASLRKLKTVNSMLSGSTGVIALLQASSSLFAGSRLLVANIGDSRCMLGRISSTGVVSSVSLSVDHIPDVPSEAARIRAQGGRLEPYTIGGEQMGPTRVWLADKDTPGLSMTRAFGDTIASSVGVIAQPHVLEITLEPEHQYLVLCSDGIYEFMSNDEIVGIVHAEAEKGALPAQIAKLLVQTARHQWMAEEDGGVDDCTAIVCFLTRGNLKPGALTPAPLPPSPAAAGISRPSISRHAALRMSGTPLVDLPQQIDVAANATQAATAPLPKAPSGSASGRKLTAEGGQSILAAITQGR
;
A
#
# COMPACT_ATOMS: atom_id res chain seq x y z
N MET A 1 -11.30 35.35 14.59
CA MET A 1 -10.28 34.90 15.56
C MET A 1 -10.00 33.44 15.26
N GLY A 2 -8.80 33.10 14.81
CA GLY A 2 -8.43 31.70 14.59
C GLY A 2 -8.44 30.97 15.93
N LYS A 3 -9.03 29.76 15.97
CA LYS A 3 -8.89 28.89 17.14
C LYS A 3 -7.41 28.62 17.36
N GLU A 4 -6.97 28.71 18.60
CA GLU A 4 -5.64 28.27 19.01
C GLU A 4 -5.50 26.77 18.74
N LYS A 5 -4.36 26.35 18.18
CA LYS A 5 -4.08 24.96 17.85
C LYS A 5 -3.94 24.12 19.11
N ALA A 6 -4.49 22.91 19.10
CA ALA A 6 -4.38 21.99 20.23
C ALA A 6 -2.90 21.60 20.51
N SER A 7 -2.05 21.62 19.49
CA SER A 7 -0.61 21.40 19.57
C SER A 7 0.15 22.48 20.34
N ALA A 8 -0.39 23.69 20.49
CA ALA A 8 0.32 24.80 21.12
C ALA A 8 0.75 24.44 22.56
N ALA A 9 -0.17 23.87 23.34
CA ALA A 9 0.11 23.42 24.71
C ALA A 9 1.12 22.25 24.77
N LEU A 10 1.25 21.46 23.70
CA LEU A 10 2.24 20.37 23.63
C LEU A 10 3.67 20.91 23.45
N PHE A 11 3.82 22.05 22.76
CA PHE A 11 5.14 22.70 22.63
C PHE A 11 5.60 23.33 23.94
N ASP A 12 4.67 23.81 24.78
CA ASP A 12 5.01 24.26 26.14
C ASP A 12 5.47 23.09 27.03
N GLN A 13 4.81 21.93 26.91
CA GLN A 13 5.25 20.70 27.60
C GLN A 13 6.61 20.22 27.08
N LEU A 14 6.85 20.32 25.78
CA LEU A 14 8.14 19.99 25.17
C LEU A 14 9.24 20.92 25.69
N GLN A 15 8.98 22.23 25.80
CA GLN A 15 9.91 23.19 26.41
C GLN A 15 10.26 22.78 27.85
N ALA A 16 9.25 22.50 28.67
CA ALA A 16 9.47 22.07 30.06
C ALA A 16 10.26 20.76 30.15
N ALA A 17 10.03 19.81 29.23
CA ALA A 17 10.74 18.53 29.20
C ALA A 17 12.23 18.70 28.85
N ILE A 18 12.57 19.56 27.89
CA ILE A 18 13.97 19.80 27.49
C ILE A 18 14.72 20.73 28.45
N GLU A 19 14.02 21.54 29.24
CA GLU A 19 14.61 22.29 30.36
C GLU A 19 14.93 21.39 31.56
N GLY A 20 14.24 20.24 31.66
CA GLY A 20 14.51 19.21 32.66
C GLY A 20 15.83 18.45 32.46
N GLY A 21 16.16 17.58 33.42
CA GLY A 21 17.44 16.86 33.45
C GLY A 21 17.69 15.93 32.24
N GLU A 22 16.63 15.47 31.56
CA GLU A 22 16.73 14.62 30.37
C GLU A 22 17.11 15.40 29.10
N GLY A 23 16.98 16.73 29.11
CA GLY A 23 17.24 17.59 27.95
C GLY A 23 18.69 17.57 27.47
N GLU A 24 19.66 17.44 28.38
CA GLU A 24 21.08 17.37 28.00
C GLU A 24 21.43 16.08 27.24
N GLU A 25 20.77 14.96 27.59
CA GLU A 25 20.93 13.70 26.88
C GLU A 25 20.35 13.80 25.46
N ILE A 26 19.19 14.44 25.32
CA ILE A 26 18.52 14.65 24.01
C ILE A 26 19.38 15.54 23.10
N VAL A 27 19.92 16.65 23.63
CA VAL A 27 20.87 17.51 22.90
C VAL A 27 22.09 16.71 22.45
N GLY A 28 22.62 15.84 23.32
CA GLY A 28 23.75 14.96 23.00
C GLY A 28 23.49 13.97 21.87
N LYS A 29 22.23 13.56 21.65
CA LYS A 29 21.85 12.61 20.58
C LYS A 29 21.46 13.28 19.26
N MET A 30 20.73 14.39 19.31
CA MET A 30 20.17 15.04 18.10
C MET A 30 21.08 16.13 17.51
N LYS A 31 21.65 17.00 18.35
CA LYS A 31 22.58 18.09 17.97
C LYS A 31 22.15 18.92 16.75
N GLY A 32 20.91 19.41 16.72
CA GLY A 32 20.40 20.13 15.55
C GLY A 32 19.10 20.90 15.79
N ILE A 33 18.62 21.53 14.72
CA ILE A 33 17.39 22.32 14.67
C ILE A 33 16.29 21.49 13.99
N VAL A 34 15.22 21.24 14.74
CA VAL A 34 14.02 20.57 14.24
C VAL A 34 12.90 21.59 14.11
N VAL A 35 12.26 21.65 12.95
CA VAL A 35 11.08 22.49 12.71
C VAL A 35 9.85 21.63 12.61
N PHE A 36 8.84 21.95 13.40
CA PHE A 36 7.50 21.40 13.30
C PHE A 36 6.63 22.39 12.53
N ASP A 37 6.22 22.03 11.31
CA ASP A 37 5.28 22.79 10.50
C ASP A 37 3.89 22.16 10.68
N ILE A 38 3.11 22.72 11.61
CA ILE A 38 1.77 22.25 11.96
C ILE A 38 0.75 23.08 11.20
N ASP A 39 0.07 22.48 10.21
CA ASP A 39 -0.78 23.16 9.20
C ASP A 39 -0.31 24.58 8.83
N GLY A 40 0.95 24.72 8.39
CA GLY A 40 1.52 26.00 7.93
C GLY A 40 2.05 26.91 9.04
N GLU A 41 1.80 26.58 10.31
CA GLU A 41 2.32 27.31 11.46
C GLU A 41 3.56 26.60 12.00
N LYS A 42 4.64 27.34 12.23
CA LYS A 42 5.96 26.76 12.53
C LYS A 42 6.32 26.87 14.00
N TRP A 43 6.91 25.82 14.53
CA TRP A 43 7.62 25.78 15.81
C TRP A 43 9.03 25.25 15.59
N THR A 44 10.01 25.90 16.19
CA THR A 44 11.42 25.55 16.10
C THR A 44 11.87 24.97 17.43
N LEU A 45 12.34 23.74 17.42
CA LEU A 45 13.07 23.09 18.51
C LEU A 45 14.57 23.17 18.20
N ASP A 46 15.29 23.95 18.97
CA ASP A 46 16.74 24.10 18.88
C ASP A 46 17.42 23.26 19.95
N LEU A 47 18.09 22.19 19.49
CA LEU A 47 18.90 21.27 20.27
C LEU A 47 20.37 21.32 19.85
N THR A 48 20.83 22.46 19.31
CA THR A 48 22.25 22.68 19.06
C THR A 48 23.04 22.70 20.37
N PRO A 49 24.35 22.37 20.38
CA PRO A 49 25.14 22.38 21.60
C PRO A 49 25.07 23.74 22.32
N GLY A 50 24.57 23.73 23.56
CA GLY A 50 24.37 24.95 24.37
C GLY A 50 22.98 25.60 24.24
N SER A 51 22.12 25.08 23.36
CA SER A 51 20.73 25.52 23.18
C SER A 51 19.73 24.42 23.57
N ARG A 52 18.63 24.83 24.20
CA ARG A 52 17.49 23.99 24.62
C ARG A 52 16.23 24.84 24.58
N SER A 53 15.74 25.15 23.39
CA SER A 53 14.59 26.03 23.25
C SER A 53 13.60 25.58 22.19
N VAL A 54 12.32 25.81 22.49
CA VAL A 54 11.18 25.71 21.61
C VAL A 54 10.66 27.13 21.42
N LYS A 55 10.58 27.56 20.17
CA LYS A 55 10.08 28.90 19.82
C LYS A 55 9.07 28.79 18.70
N LYS A 56 7.99 29.54 18.80
CA LYS A 56 7.05 29.72 17.70
C LYS A 56 7.70 30.57 16.61
N GLY A 57 7.64 30.12 15.36
CA GLY A 57 8.27 30.74 14.21
C GLY A 57 9.29 29.83 13.52
N ALA A 58 9.75 30.28 12.35
CA ALA A 58 10.84 29.63 11.62
C ALA A 58 12.19 29.91 12.30
N PRO A 59 13.18 29.01 12.15
CA PRO A 59 14.52 29.24 12.66
C PRO A 59 15.22 30.37 11.87
N GLU A 60 16.20 31.02 12.49
CA GLU A 60 17.05 32.01 11.82
C GLU A 60 18.00 31.37 10.79
N GLY A 61 18.22 30.04 10.88
CA GLY A 61 19.06 29.26 9.99
C GLY A 61 18.32 28.15 9.23
N LYS A 62 19.08 27.33 8.49
CA LYS A 62 18.52 26.16 7.80
C LYS A 62 18.21 25.06 8.83
N PRO A 63 16.99 24.51 8.88
CA PRO A 63 16.68 23.39 9.77
C PRO A 63 17.38 22.11 9.31
N ASP A 64 17.78 21.27 10.27
CA ASP A 64 18.31 19.93 10.02
C ASP A 64 17.19 18.94 9.69
N LEU A 65 16.01 19.15 10.30
CA LEU A 65 14.80 18.36 10.07
C LEU A 65 13.59 19.29 10.03
N THR A 66 12.67 19.07 9.09
CA THR A 66 11.33 19.69 9.11
C THR A 66 10.28 18.58 9.09
N LEU A 67 9.44 18.56 10.12
CA LEU A 67 8.30 17.68 10.28
C LEU A 67 7.03 18.46 9.94
N THR A 68 6.42 18.18 8.80
CA THR A 68 5.14 18.76 8.40
C THR A 68 4.01 17.79 8.73
N ILE A 69 3.07 18.19 9.58
CA ILE A 69 2.00 17.34 10.12
C ILE A 69 0.78 18.20 10.47
N SER A 70 -0.43 17.64 10.49
CA SER A 70 -1.60 18.40 10.95
C SER A 70 -1.64 18.55 12.48
N ASP A 71 -2.33 19.58 12.98
CA ASP A 71 -2.53 19.79 14.43
C ASP A 71 -3.07 18.53 15.12
N GLU A 72 -4.11 17.96 14.53
CA GLU A 72 -4.75 16.74 15.02
C GLU A 72 -3.79 15.54 15.05
N ASN A 73 -3.02 15.32 13.97
CA ASN A 73 -2.11 14.18 13.90
C ASN A 73 -0.90 14.37 14.83
N PHE A 74 -0.44 15.60 15.04
CA PHE A 74 0.61 15.88 16.01
C PHE A 74 0.16 15.58 17.44
N VAL A 75 -1.07 15.98 17.80
CA VAL A 75 -1.66 15.64 19.10
C VAL A 75 -1.77 14.12 19.25
N LYS A 76 -2.31 13.42 18.23
CA LYS A 76 -2.40 11.95 18.26
C LYS A 76 -1.02 11.30 18.38
N LEU A 77 0.00 11.81 17.69
CA LEU A 77 1.38 11.32 17.76
C LEU A 77 1.95 11.45 19.18
N VAL A 78 1.87 12.64 19.79
CA VAL A 78 2.42 12.89 21.14
C VAL A 78 1.67 12.09 22.21
N MET A 79 0.36 11.90 22.05
CA MET A 79 -0.44 11.07 22.94
C MET A 79 -0.23 9.56 22.75
N GLY A 80 0.63 9.13 21.81
CA GLY A 80 0.81 7.72 21.46
C GLY A 80 -0.44 7.07 20.85
N LYS A 81 -1.39 7.88 20.37
CA LYS A 81 -2.65 7.45 19.75
C LYS A 81 -2.56 7.34 18.23
N MET A 82 -1.46 7.79 17.64
CA MET A 82 -1.18 7.57 16.22
C MET A 82 -0.54 6.19 16.06
N GLY A 83 -1.27 5.23 15.49
CA GLY A 83 -0.71 3.93 15.12
C GLY A 83 0.43 4.05 14.09
N PRO A 84 1.28 3.05 13.91
CA PRO A 84 2.22 3.03 12.79
C PRO A 84 1.47 2.94 11.45
N GLN A 85 2.08 3.46 10.38
CA GLN A 85 1.73 3.08 9.00
C GLN A 85 1.93 1.57 8.86
N GLN A 86 0.84 0.85 8.56
CA GLN A 86 0.80 -0.60 8.51
C GLN A 86 1.08 -1.17 7.13
N ASP A 87 0.98 -0.38 6.06
CA ASP A 87 1.39 -0.76 4.71
C ASP A 87 2.91 -0.90 4.57
N ALA A 88 3.31 -1.90 3.79
CA ALA A 88 4.65 -2.09 3.28
C ALA A 88 4.63 -2.30 1.76
N TRP A 89 5.78 -2.13 1.12
CA TRP A 89 5.92 -2.30 -0.33
C TRP A 89 7.32 -2.78 -0.69
N VAL A 90 7.46 -3.30 -1.91
CA VAL A 90 8.74 -3.68 -2.51
C VAL A 90 8.82 -3.18 -3.94
N ILE A 91 9.95 -2.57 -4.29
CA ILE A 91 10.41 -2.40 -5.67
C ILE A 91 11.79 -3.04 -5.74
N HIS A 92 11.89 -4.22 -6.34
CA HIS A 92 13.13 -4.99 -6.42
C HIS A 92 13.50 -5.26 -7.87
N GLU A 93 14.55 -4.58 -8.32
CA GLU A 93 15.16 -4.76 -9.63
C GLU A 93 16.14 -5.93 -9.60
N GLY A 94 16.22 -6.69 -10.68
CA GLY A 94 17.17 -7.79 -10.80
C GLY A 94 16.83 -9.03 -9.95
N LEU A 95 15.58 -9.22 -9.52
CA LEU A 95 15.21 -10.31 -8.62
C LEU A 95 15.52 -11.67 -9.25
N GLY A 96 16.52 -12.38 -8.72
CA GLY A 96 16.97 -13.66 -9.28
C GLY A 96 17.46 -13.59 -10.73
N GLY A 97 17.84 -12.40 -11.22
CA GLY A 97 18.38 -12.16 -12.57
C GLY A 97 18.06 -10.76 -13.11
N GLN A 98 18.91 -10.22 -13.99
CA GLN A 98 18.91 -8.81 -14.43
C GLN A 98 17.62 -8.33 -15.11
N ASN A 99 16.81 -9.22 -15.67
CA ASN A 99 15.63 -8.86 -16.46
C ASN A 99 14.32 -8.88 -15.65
N ASN A 100 14.38 -9.10 -14.34
CA ASN A 100 13.20 -9.23 -13.50
C ASN A 100 13.00 -7.96 -12.67
N LEU A 101 11.76 -7.46 -12.63
CA LEU A 101 11.31 -6.40 -11.73
C LEU A 101 10.16 -6.96 -10.88
N LEU A 102 10.33 -6.93 -9.56
CA LEU A 102 9.27 -7.24 -8.61
C LEU A 102 8.72 -5.94 -8.04
N LEU A 103 7.42 -5.74 -8.16
CA LEU A 103 6.65 -4.72 -7.46
C LEU A 103 5.71 -5.42 -6.48
N ALA A 104 5.53 -4.87 -5.28
CA ALA A 104 4.59 -5.43 -4.31
C ALA A 104 4.03 -4.37 -3.38
N VAL A 105 2.78 -4.57 -2.95
CA VAL A 105 2.10 -3.82 -1.89
C VAL A 105 1.53 -4.84 -0.90
N PHE A 106 1.71 -4.55 0.39
CA PHE A 106 1.27 -5.36 1.52
C PHE A 106 0.56 -4.43 2.50
N ASP A 107 -0.75 -4.55 2.57
CA ASP A 107 -1.58 -3.77 3.48
C ASP A 107 -1.67 -4.53 4.80
N GLY A 108 -1.28 -3.88 5.90
CA GLY A 108 -1.16 -4.52 7.21
C GLY A 108 -2.33 -4.17 8.10
N HIS A 109 -2.84 -5.15 8.86
CA HIS A 109 -3.97 -4.90 9.77
C HIS A 109 -3.80 -5.59 11.12
N GLY A 110 -4.60 -5.15 12.09
CA GLY A 110 -4.54 -5.60 13.47
C GLY A 110 -3.41 -4.93 14.27
N GLN A 111 -3.25 -5.33 15.53
CA GLN A 111 -2.38 -4.61 16.48
C GLN A 111 -0.91 -4.55 16.03
N GLU A 112 -0.43 -5.58 15.32
CA GLU A 112 0.93 -5.66 14.81
C GLU A 112 0.97 -5.84 13.28
N GLY A 113 -0.04 -5.33 12.56
CA GLY A 113 -0.12 -5.41 11.10
C GLY A 113 1.12 -4.85 10.41
N ASP A 114 1.65 -3.75 10.94
CA ASP A 114 2.87 -3.11 10.49
C ASP A 114 4.13 -3.98 10.63
N LYS A 115 4.16 -4.91 11.59
CA LYS A 115 5.25 -5.89 11.73
C LYS A 115 5.04 -7.05 10.76
N VAL A 116 3.80 -7.48 10.55
CA VAL A 116 3.45 -8.55 9.62
C VAL A 116 3.78 -8.14 8.18
N SER A 117 3.26 -7.01 7.71
CA SER A 117 3.48 -6.51 6.35
C SER A 117 4.97 -6.32 6.04
N ARG A 118 5.73 -5.70 6.97
CA ARG A 118 7.18 -5.52 6.82
C ARG A 118 7.96 -6.82 6.82
N HIS A 119 7.56 -7.81 7.63
CA HIS A 119 8.20 -9.13 7.60
C HIS A 119 8.00 -9.80 6.24
N VAL A 120 6.78 -9.75 5.70
CA VAL A 120 6.47 -10.30 4.38
C VAL A 120 7.28 -9.59 3.30
N ALA A 121 7.28 -8.25 3.29
CA ALA A 121 8.04 -7.44 2.35
C ALA A 121 9.55 -7.75 2.37
N ALA A 122 10.11 -8.00 3.57
CA ALA A 122 11.53 -8.34 3.73
C ALA A 122 11.85 -9.80 3.33
N THR A 123 10.92 -10.73 3.51
CA THR A 123 11.20 -12.17 3.45
C THR A 123 10.80 -12.78 2.10
N LEU A 124 9.63 -12.44 1.58
CA LEU A 124 9.04 -13.08 0.40
C LEU A 124 9.94 -12.97 -0.85
N PRO A 125 10.56 -11.82 -1.19
CA PRO A 125 11.45 -11.74 -2.36
C PRO A 125 12.63 -12.71 -2.27
N GLY A 126 13.22 -12.85 -1.07
CA GLY A 126 14.34 -13.76 -0.83
C GLY A 126 13.93 -15.23 -0.95
N LEU A 127 12.75 -15.61 -0.44
CA LEU A 127 12.21 -16.96 -0.61
C LEU A 127 11.96 -17.27 -2.10
N MET A 128 11.38 -16.32 -2.84
CA MET A 128 11.14 -16.47 -4.26
C MET A 128 12.45 -16.66 -5.04
N ALA A 129 13.39 -15.73 -4.93
CA ALA A 129 14.66 -15.76 -5.66
C ALA A 129 15.49 -17.02 -5.38
N ASN A 130 15.41 -17.56 -4.16
CA ASN A 130 16.16 -18.76 -3.76
C ASN A 130 15.43 -20.08 -4.06
N SER A 131 14.18 -20.05 -4.52
CA SER A 131 13.44 -21.27 -4.85
C SER A 131 13.94 -21.93 -6.15
N SER A 132 13.84 -23.25 -6.21
CA SER A 132 14.14 -24.00 -7.44
C SER A 132 13.13 -23.68 -8.55
N ALA A 133 11.86 -23.44 -8.21
CA ALA A 133 10.82 -23.04 -9.14
C ALA A 133 11.16 -21.71 -9.84
N PHE A 134 11.60 -20.69 -9.10
CA PHE A 134 11.99 -19.40 -9.67
C PHE A 134 13.20 -19.52 -10.59
N ARG A 135 14.26 -20.25 -10.18
CA ARG A 135 15.44 -20.50 -11.03
C ARG A 135 15.07 -21.23 -12.33
N ALA A 136 14.09 -22.14 -12.26
CA ALA A 136 13.53 -22.83 -13.41
C ALA A 136 12.50 -22.00 -14.20
N LYS A 137 12.32 -20.71 -13.88
CA LYS A 137 11.33 -19.80 -14.49
C LYS A 137 9.86 -20.27 -14.39
N ARG A 138 9.57 -21.15 -13.43
CA ARG A 138 8.21 -21.61 -13.07
C ARG A 138 7.62 -20.67 -12.02
N PHE A 139 7.38 -19.42 -12.42
CA PHE A 139 7.03 -18.35 -11.48
C PHE A 139 5.67 -18.57 -10.79
N LYS A 140 4.67 -19.11 -11.50
CA LYS A 140 3.37 -19.47 -10.90
C LYS A 140 3.53 -20.43 -9.73
N GLN A 141 4.22 -21.54 -9.96
CA GLN A 141 4.54 -22.51 -8.91
C GLN A 141 5.36 -21.88 -7.78
N CYS A 142 6.33 -21.03 -8.12
CA CYS A 142 7.09 -20.29 -7.09
C CYS A 142 6.15 -19.48 -6.18
N CYS A 143 5.22 -18.70 -6.71
CA CYS A 143 4.28 -17.94 -5.89
C CYS A 143 3.39 -18.86 -5.04
N GLU A 144 2.87 -19.93 -5.64
CA GLU A 144 2.02 -20.91 -4.96
C GLU A 144 2.73 -21.62 -3.80
N GLU A 145 4.04 -21.83 -3.88
CA GLU A 145 4.85 -22.43 -2.82
C GLU A 145 5.34 -21.39 -1.79
N GLN A 146 5.82 -20.22 -2.25
CA GLN A 146 6.54 -19.28 -1.40
C GLN A 146 5.63 -18.38 -0.56
N PHE A 147 4.38 -18.12 -0.98
CA PHE A 147 3.43 -17.38 -0.14
C PHE A 147 3.06 -18.18 1.14
N PRO A 148 2.58 -19.44 1.05
CA PRO A 148 2.39 -20.27 2.25
C PRO A 148 3.67 -20.46 3.07
N ALA A 149 4.83 -20.63 2.43
CA ALA A 149 6.11 -20.76 3.14
C ALA A 149 6.46 -19.48 3.93
N CYS A 150 6.25 -18.30 3.33
CA CYS A 150 6.42 -17.01 4.01
C CYS A 150 5.47 -16.89 5.21
N ASN A 151 4.20 -17.24 5.04
CA ASN A 151 3.23 -17.25 6.14
C ASN A 151 3.65 -18.21 7.27
N ALA A 152 4.12 -19.42 6.93
CA ALA A 152 4.59 -20.39 7.90
C ALA A 152 5.85 -19.90 8.65
N SER A 153 6.71 -19.11 8.00
CA SER A 153 7.86 -18.47 8.66
C SER A 153 7.43 -17.40 9.66
N LEU A 154 6.44 -16.57 9.30
CA LEU A 154 5.90 -15.50 10.15
C LEU A 154 5.34 -16.07 11.45
N ARG A 155 4.59 -17.18 11.37
CA ARG A 155 3.98 -17.85 12.55
C ARG A 155 4.98 -18.42 13.54
N LYS A 156 6.24 -18.60 13.13
CA LYS A 156 7.32 -19.09 14.01
C LYS A 156 8.00 -17.95 14.77
N LEU A 157 7.76 -16.69 14.40
CA LEU A 157 8.33 -15.55 15.08
C LEU A 157 7.68 -15.38 16.45
N LYS A 158 8.50 -15.37 17.50
CA LYS A 158 8.05 -15.03 18.86
C LYS A 158 7.89 -13.53 19.08
N THR A 159 8.43 -12.73 18.17
CA THR A 159 8.48 -11.26 18.25
C THR A 159 7.33 -10.57 17.54
N VAL A 160 6.50 -11.32 16.81
CA VAL A 160 5.35 -10.80 16.05
C VAL A 160 4.12 -11.63 16.39
N ASN A 161 3.10 -10.99 16.97
CA ASN A 161 1.81 -11.59 17.24
C ASN A 161 0.92 -11.54 15.98
N SER A 162 0.94 -12.64 15.23
CA SER A 162 0.12 -12.85 14.03
C SER A 162 -1.18 -13.61 14.30
N MET A 163 -1.71 -13.60 15.54
CA MET A 163 -2.98 -14.25 15.85
C MET A 163 -4.19 -13.49 15.30
N LEU A 164 -4.19 -12.17 15.53
CA LEU A 164 -5.21 -11.19 15.09
C LEU A 164 -4.59 -10.05 14.28
N SER A 165 -3.32 -10.21 13.88
CA SER A 165 -2.64 -9.29 12.98
C SER A 165 -2.29 -10.03 11.70
N GLY A 166 -2.43 -9.34 10.59
CA GLY A 166 -2.21 -9.92 9.28
C GLY A 166 -1.74 -8.89 8.27
N SER A 167 -1.61 -9.35 7.04
CA SER A 167 -1.40 -8.47 5.91
C SER A 167 -1.93 -9.10 4.63
N THR A 168 -2.42 -8.27 3.71
CA THR A 168 -2.64 -8.63 2.31
C THR A 168 -1.30 -8.93 1.62
N GLY A 169 -1.33 -9.23 0.33
CA GLY A 169 -0.14 -9.20 -0.48
C GLY A 169 -0.46 -9.33 -1.96
N VAL A 170 -0.27 -8.23 -2.68
CA VAL A 170 -0.29 -8.22 -4.14
C VAL A 170 1.11 -7.99 -4.66
N ILE A 171 1.57 -8.87 -5.55
CA ILE A 171 2.85 -8.71 -6.24
C ILE A 171 2.66 -8.73 -7.75
N ALA A 172 3.54 -8.03 -8.45
CA ALA A 172 3.72 -8.09 -9.89
C ALA A 172 5.19 -8.38 -10.20
N LEU A 173 5.45 -9.53 -10.83
CA LEU A 173 6.75 -9.93 -11.35
C LEU A 173 6.78 -9.73 -12.86
N LEU A 174 7.50 -8.71 -13.30
CA LEU A 174 7.72 -8.41 -14.70
C LEU A 174 9.06 -8.98 -15.15
N GLN A 175 9.04 -9.90 -16.12
CA GLN A 175 10.22 -10.42 -16.80
C GLN A 175 10.33 -9.76 -18.17
N ALA A 176 11.24 -8.81 -18.30
CA ALA A 176 11.45 -8.04 -19.52
C ALA A 176 11.94 -8.92 -20.69
N SER A 177 11.27 -8.80 -21.83
CA SER A 177 11.76 -9.29 -23.13
C SER A 177 12.65 -8.24 -23.79
N SER A 178 13.50 -8.64 -24.74
CA SER A 178 14.57 -7.83 -25.33
C SER A 178 14.14 -6.41 -25.73
N SER A 179 14.58 -5.41 -24.96
CA SER A 179 14.50 -3.95 -25.20
C SER A 179 13.12 -3.28 -25.34
N LEU A 180 12.03 -4.04 -25.51
CA LEU A 180 10.66 -3.52 -25.53
C LEU A 180 9.82 -4.32 -24.54
N PHE A 181 9.02 -3.61 -23.73
CA PHE A 181 8.12 -4.22 -22.77
C PHE A 181 7.00 -5.04 -23.43
N ALA A 182 6.59 -4.71 -24.65
CA ALA A 182 5.69 -5.57 -25.43
C ALA A 182 6.34 -6.95 -25.62
N GLY A 183 5.59 -8.02 -25.34
CA GLY A 183 6.10 -9.38 -25.30
C GLY A 183 6.79 -9.78 -23.99
N SER A 184 6.89 -8.88 -23.00
CA SER A 184 7.36 -9.23 -21.65
C SER A 184 6.31 -10.04 -20.91
N ARG A 185 6.76 -10.96 -20.06
CA ARG A 185 5.87 -11.76 -19.21
C ARG A 185 5.59 -10.98 -17.94
N LEU A 186 4.31 -10.82 -17.60
CA LEU A 186 3.86 -10.23 -16.34
C LEU A 186 3.10 -11.29 -15.56
N LEU A 187 3.59 -11.60 -14.36
CA LEU A 187 2.88 -12.43 -13.40
C LEU A 187 2.37 -11.56 -12.26
N VAL A 188 1.10 -11.74 -11.89
CA VAL A 188 0.48 -11.11 -10.72
C VAL A 188 0.04 -12.21 -9.76
N ALA A 189 0.39 -12.08 -8.49
CA ALA A 189 -0.09 -12.97 -7.44
C ALA A 189 -0.69 -12.15 -6.29
N ASN A 190 -1.93 -12.49 -5.89
CA ASN A 190 -2.68 -11.74 -4.89
C ASN A 190 -3.18 -12.63 -3.75
N ILE A 191 -3.14 -12.11 -2.52
CA ILE A 191 -3.97 -12.51 -1.38
C ILE A 191 -4.52 -11.24 -0.70
N GLY A 192 -5.75 -11.30 -0.20
CA GLY A 192 -6.44 -10.13 0.35
C GLY A 192 -7.11 -9.30 -0.73
N ASP A 193 -7.27 -8.01 -0.45
CA ASP A 193 -8.03 -7.02 -1.22
C ASP A 193 -7.15 -5.91 -1.84
N SER A 194 -5.86 -5.84 -1.55
CA SER A 194 -4.95 -5.00 -2.36
C SER A 194 -4.97 -5.39 -3.85
N ARG A 195 -4.83 -4.39 -4.73
CA ARG A 195 -5.10 -4.55 -6.17
C ARG A 195 -3.87 -4.34 -7.05
N CYS A 196 -3.86 -5.06 -8.17
CA CYS A 196 -3.01 -4.78 -9.32
C CYS A 196 -3.89 -4.56 -10.54
N MET A 197 -3.69 -3.43 -11.22
CA MET A 197 -4.45 -3.03 -12.40
C MET A 197 -3.53 -2.58 -13.52
N LEU A 198 -3.96 -2.86 -14.75
CA LEU A 198 -3.27 -2.53 -15.98
C LEU A 198 -3.99 -1.39 -16.69
N GLY A 199 -3.26 -0.32 -17.00
CA GLY A 199 -3.75 0.77 -17.83
C GLY A 199 -3.55 0.44 -19.31
N ARG A 200 -4.66 0.34 -20.04
CA ARG A 200 -4.69 0.04 -21.47
C ARG A 200 -5.16 1.25 -22.25
N ILE A 201 -4.48 1.54 -23.35
CA ILE A 201 -4.93 2.50 -24.35
C ILE A 201 -5.28 1.72 -25.62
N SER A 202 -6.56 1.70 -25.98
CA SER A 202 -7.02 1.06 -27.22
C SER A 202 -6.51 1.77 -28.46
N SER A 203 -6.61 1.13 -29.62
CA SER A 203 -6.22 1.72 -30.91
C SER A 203 -6.98 3.00 -31.28
N THR A 204 -8.15 3.23 -30.69
CA THR A 204 -8.95 4.46 -30.85
C THR A 204 -8.58 5.56 -29.85
N GLY A 205 -7.58 5.32 -28.98
CA GLY A 205 -7.15 6.25 -27.94
C GLY A 205 -7.98 6.21 -26.65
N VAL A 206 -8.95 5.29 -26.54
CA VAL A 206 -9.73 5.13 -25.30
C VAL A 206 -8.88 4.50 -24.22
N VAL A 207 -8.83 5.15 -23.06
CA VAL A 207 -8.14 4.71 -21.85
C VAL A 207 -9.10 3.88 -21.00
N SER A 208 -8.65 2.73 -20.52
CA SER A 208 -9.42 1.84 -19.66
C SER A 208 -8.51 1.05 -18.73
N SER A 209 -9.03 0.63 -17.59
CA SER A 209 -8.36 -0.30 -16.69
C SER A 209 -8.68 -1.76 -17.02
N VAL A 210 -7.75 -2.66 -16.71
CA VAL A 210 -7.96 -4.11 -16.68
C VAL A 210 -7.49 -4.61 -15.31
N SER A 211 -8.37 -5.25 -14.54
CA SER A 211 -7.99 -5.84 -13.25
C SER A 211 -7.11 -7.07 -13.46
N LEU A 212 -5.94 -7.11 -12.82
CA LEU A 212 -5.03 -8.25 -12.85
C LEU A 212 -5.05 -9.06 -11.54
N SER A 213 -5.78 -8.57 -10.54
CA SER A 213 -6.06 -9.25 -9.28
C SER A 213 -7.56 -9.39 -9.06
N VAL A 214 -7.92 -10.33 -8.18
CA VAL A 214 -9.28 -10.52 -7.68
C VAL A 214 -9.23 -10.31 -6.17
N ASP A 215 -10.15 -9.50 -5.65
CA ASP A 215 -10.27 -9.24 -4.22
C ASP A 215 -10.79 -10.50 -3.51
N HIS A 216 -10.12 -10.89 -2.44
CA HIS A 216 -10.48 -12.08 -1.67
C HIS A 216 -11.42 -11.74 -0.52
N ILE A 217 -12.65 -11.34 -0.84
CA ILE A 217 -13.65 -10.95 0.16
C ILE A 217 -14.69 -12.06 0.44
N PRO A 218 -15.37 -12.05 1.61
CA PRO A 218 -16.38 -13.04 1.98
C PRO A 218 -17.53 -13.23 1.01
N ASP A 219 -17.84 -12.24 0.18
CA ASP A 219 -18.93 -12.30 -0.79
C ASP A 219 -18.60 -13.11 -2.05
N VAL A 220 -17.32 -13.43 -2.27
CA VAL A 220 -16.91 -14.29 -3.39
C VAL A 220 -17.35 -15.74 -3.11
N PRO A 221 -18.20 -16.37 -3.95
CA PRO A 221 -18.81 -17.67 -3.63
C PRO A 221 -17.82 -18.79 -3.31
N SER A 222 -16.71 -18.88 -4.05
CA SER A 222 -15.67 -19.91 -3.80
C SER A 222 -14.93 -19.68 -2.48
N GLU A 223 -14.67 -18.43 -2.12
CA GLU A 223 -14.05 -18.06 -0.85
C GLU A 223 -15.02 -18.35 0.30
N ALA A 224 -16.28 -17.96 0.14
CA ALA A 224 -17.33 -18.16 1.12
C ALA A 224 -17.58 -19.64 1.43
N ALA A 225 -17.57 -20.48 0.38
CA ALA A 225 -17.69 -21.93 0.51
C ALA A 225 -16.52 -22.53 1.30
N ARG A 226 -15.29 -22.08 1.05
CA ARG A 226 -14.10 -22.52 1.78
C ARG A 226 -14.19 -22.19 3.27
N ILE A 227 -14.59 -20.97 3.61
CA ILE A 227 -14.73 -20.53 5.01
C ILE A 227 -15.80 -21.37 5.74
N ARG A 228 -16.99 -21.51 5.16
CA ARG A 228 -18.08 -22.28 5.77
C ARG A 228 -17.73 -23.77 5.93
N ALA A 229 -17.04 -24.36 4.95
CA ALA A 229 -16.58 -25.74 5.02
C ALA A 229 -15.61 -26.00 6.18
N GLN A 230 -14.90 -24.97 6.64
CA GLN A 230 -13.99 -25.02 7.80
C GLN A 230 -14.65 -24.50 9.09
N GLY A 231 -15.98 -24.38 9.12
CA GLY A 231 -16.74 -23.95 10.29
C GLY A 231 -16.70 -22.45 10.58
N GLY A 232 -16.21 -21.63 9.65
CA GLY A 232 -16.27 -20.17 9.78
C GLY A 232 -17.66 -19.61 9.53
N ARG A 233 -17.96 -18.50 10.21
CA ARG A 233 -19.19 -17.72 10.03
C ARG A 233 -18.90 -16.48 9.19
N LEU A 234 -19.85 -16.14 8.32
CA LEU A 234 -19.77 -15.01 7.39
C LEU A 234 -20.99 -14.12 7.57
N GLU A 235 -20.80 -13.00 8.25
CA GLU A 235 -21.85 -12.00 8.47
C GLU A 235 -21.28 -10.62 8.76
N PRO A 236 -22.07 -9.54 8.59
CA PRO A 236 -21.70 -8.21 9.06
C PRO A 236 -21.58 -8.11 10.58
N TYR A 237 -21.01 -7.01 11.08
CA TYR A 237 -21.11 -6.69 12.51
C TYR A 237 -22.56 -6.55 12.93
N THR A 238 -22.93 -7.03 14.11
CA THR A 238 -24.25 -6.80 14.69
C THR A 238 -24.12 -5.90 15.91
N ILE A 239 -24.68 -4.69 15.85
CA ILE A 239 -24.74 -3.74 16.97
C ILE A 239 -26.20 -3.50 17.31
N GLY A 240 -26.62 -3.86 18.53
CA GLY A 240 -28.01 -3.68 18.96
C GLY A 240 -29.04 -4.44 18.12
N GLY A 241 -28.62 -5.50 17.41
CA GLY A 241 -29.47 -6.27 16.48
C GLY A 241 -29.47 -5.76 15.04
N GLU A 242 -28.83 -4.62 14.74
CA GLU A 242 -28.68 -4.12 13.37
C GLU A 242 -27.36 -4.59 12.76
N GLN A 243 -27.41 -5.04 11.50
CA GLN A 243 -26.23 -5.37 10.71
C GLN A 243 -25.55 -4.11 10.19
N MET A 244 -24.24 -4.02 10.40
CA MET A 244 -23.42 -2.86 10.07
C MET A 244 -22.17 -3.30 9.28
N GLY A 245 -21.89 -2.58 8.20
CA GLY A 245 -20.69 -2.77 7.38
C GLY A 245 -20.71 -4.03 6.50
N PRO A 246 -19.57 -4.35 5.86
CA PRO A 246 -19.46 -5.49 4.96
C PRO A 246 -19.48 -6.82 5.73
N THR A 247 -19.74 -7.91 5.00
CA THR A 247 -19.60 -9.29 5.49
C THR A 247 -18.17 -9.53 5.96
N ARG A 248 -18.00 -10.17 7.12
CA ARG A 248 -16.69 -10.47 7.72
C ARG A 248 -16.56 -11.94 8.08
N VAL A 249 -15.32 -12.40 8.25
CA VAL A 249 -14.96 -13.75 8.69
C VAL A 249 -14.88 -13.81 10.21
N TRP A 250 -15.64 -14.73 10.79
CA TRP A 250 -15.75 -14.97 12.21
C TRP A 250 -15.52 -16.45 12.55
N LEU A 251 -15.08 -16.72 13.78
CA LEU A 251 -15.21 -18.05 14.37
C LEU A 251 -16.70 -18.40 14.55
N ALA A 252 -17.00 -19.70 14.61
CA ALA A 252 -18.37 -20.20 14.72
C ALA A 252 -19.12 -19.61 15.92
N ASP A 253 -18.48 -19.62 17.09
CA ASP A 253 -19.07 -19.34 18.40
C ASP A 253 -18.65 -17.99 18.99
N LYS A 254 -17.78 -17.23 18.30
CA LYS A 254 -17.18 -16.00 18.83
C LYS A 254 -17.09 -14.91 17.77
N ASP A 255 -17.35 -13.67 18.20
CA ASP A 255 -17.15 -12.47 17.38
C ASP A 255 -15.67 -12.07 17.32
N THR A 256 -14.85 -12.98 16.81
CA THR A 256 -13.44 -12.78 16.50
C THR A 256 -13.08 -13.63 15.27
N PRO A 257 -12.16 -13.23 14.39
CA PRO A 257 -11.44 -11.95 14.38
C PRO A 257 -12.25 -10.79 13.77
N GLY A 258 -13.25 -11.05 12.93
CA GLY A 258 -13.97 -10.00 12.20
C GLY A 258 -13.21 -9.49 10.98
N LEU A 259 -12.53 -10.40 10.26
CA LEU A 259 -11.67 -10.06 9.14
C LEU A 259 -12.49 -9.75 7.87
N SER A 260 -12.19 -8.65 7.17
CA SER A 260 -12.86 -8.22 5.93
C SER A 260 -12.48 -9.04 4.70
N MET A 261 -11.42 -9.83 4.81
CA MET A 261 -10.85 -10.65 3.73
C MET A 261 -10.79 -12.13 4.11
N THR A 262 -10.64 -12.99 3.10
CA THR A 262 -10.66 -14.45 3.20
C THR A 262 -9.30 -15.09 2.92
N ARG A 263 -8.31 -14.27 2.55
CA ARG A 263 -6.91 -14.66 2.38
C ARG A 263 -6.01 -13.58 2.94
N ALA A 264 -4.99 -13.98 3.71
CA ALA A 264 -4.04 -13.06 4.33
C ALA A 264 -2.77 -13.81 4.78
N PHE A 265 -1.66 -13.09 4.90
CA PHE A 265 -0.54 -13.48 5.76
C PHE A 265 -0.93 -13.23 7.23
N GLY A 266 -0.42 -14.04 8.15
CA GLY A 266 -0.77 -13.92 9.56
C GLY A 266 -2.16 -14.49 9.86
N ASP A 267 -2.98 -13.73 10.58
CA ASP A 267 -4.37 -14.07 10.97
C ASP A 267 -4.55 -15.54 11.38
N THR A 268 -3.71 -15.97 12.32
CA THR A 268 -3.64 -17.37 12.73
C THR A 268 -4.98 -17.88 13.25
N ILE A 269 -5.76 -17.03 13.93
CA ILE A 269 -7.11 -17.38 14.39
C ILE A 269 -8.05 -17.56 13.20
N ALA A 270 -8.10 -16.61 12.26
CA ALA A 270 -8.95 -16.70 11.07
C ALA A 270 -8.60 -17.93 10.20
N SER A 271 -7.34 -18.35 10.23
CA SER A 271 -6.88 -19.52 9.48
C SER A 271 -7.44 -20.83 9.97
N SER A 272 -7.86 -20.90 11.24
CA SER A 272 -8.56 -22.08 11.79
C SER A 272 -9.93 -22.30 11.15
N VAL A 273 -10.48 -21.27 10.49
CA VAL A 273 -11.79 -21.30 9.83
C VAL A 273 -11.69 -21.00 8.32
N GLY A 274 -10.54 -21.30 7.71
CA GLY A 274 -10.39 -21.33 6.25
C GLY A 274 -9.77 -20.09 5.61
N VAL A 275 -9.27 -19.12 6.37
CA VAL A 275 -8.39 -18.08 5.82
C VAL A 275 -7.04 -18.68 5.46
N ILE A 276 -6.56 -18.41 4.24
CA ILE A 276 -5.33 -19.03 3.70
C ILE A 276 -4.39 -18.00 3.11
N ALA A 277 -3.09 -18.31 3.10
CA ALA A 277 -2.08 -17.51 2.40
C ALA A 277 -1.77 -18.06 1.00
N GLN A 278 -2.70 -18.78 0.37
CA GLN A 278 -2.53 -19.29 -0.99
C GLN A 278 -2.91 -18.20 -2.00
N PRO A 279 -2.01 -17.75 -2.89
CA PRO A 279 -2.34 -16.69 -3.84
C PRO A 279 -3.23 -17.18 -4.97
N HIS A 280 -4.07 -16.29 -5.49
CA HIS A 280 -4.50 -16.38 -6.88
C HIS A 280 -3.40 -15.81 -7.77
N VAL A 281 -3.02 -16.54 -8.81
CA VAL A 281 -1.93 -16.19 -9.71
C VAL A 281 -2.42 -16.08 -11.14
N LEU A 282 -2.18 -14.93 -11.75
CA LEU A 282 -2.43 -14.63 -13.16
C LEU A 282 -1.10 -14.42 -13.88
N GLU A 283 -0.95 -14.98 -15.07
CA GLU A 283 0.18 -14.72 -15.95
C GLU A 283 -0.32 -14.24 -17.30
N ILE A 284 0.18 -13.09 -17.75
CA ILE A 284 -0.13 -12.51 -19.06
C ILE A 284 1.15 -12.15 -19.81
N THR A 285 1.02 -12.01 -21.12
CA THR A 285 2.04 -11.36 -21.95
C THR A 285 1.60 -9.92 -22.20
N LEU A 286 2.53 -8.97 -22.03
CA LEU A 286 2.21 -7.57 -22.27
C LEU A 286 2.06 -7.28 -23.77
N GLU A 287 1.02 -6.54 -24.12
CA GLU A 287 0.70 -6.08 -25.47
C GLU A 287 1.07 -4.60 -25.63
N PRO A 288 1.26 -4.09 -26.85
CA PRO A 288 1.59 -2.70 -27.11
C PRO A 288 0.61 -1.67 -26.53
N GLU A 289 -0.64 -2.05 -26.31
CA GLU A 289 -1.70 -1.23 -25.73
C GLU A 289 -1.55 -1.04 -24.21
N HIS A 290 -0.79 -1.91 -23.54
CA HIS A 290 -0.57 -1.85 -22.10
C HIS A 290 0.49 -0.80 -21.76
N GLN A 291 0.08 0.34 -21.20
CA GLN A 291 0.97 1.49 -20.96
C GLN A 291 1.39 1.62 -19.50
N TYR A 292 0.52 1.22 -18.56
CA TYR A 292 0.70 1.49 -17.14
C TYR A 292 0.41 0.26 -16.31
N LEU A 293 1.15 0.09 -15.23
CA LEU A 293 0.85 -0.89 -14.18
C LEU A 293 0.73 -0.15 -12.86
N VAL A 294 -0.35 -0.39 -12.13
CA VAL A 294 -0.61 0.22 -10.82
C VAL A 294 -0.84 -0.88 -9.80
N LEU A 295 -0.14 -0.82 -8.67
CA LEU A 295 -0.41 -1.66 -7.50
C LEU A 295 -0.79 -0.75 -6.33
N CYS A 296 -1.82 -1.10 -5.57
CA CYS A 296 -2.27 -0.26 -4.45
C CYS A 296 -2.98 -1.04 -3.33
N SER A 297 -2.95 -0.47 -2.12
CA SER A 297 -3.84 -0.85 -1.01
C SER A 297 -5.28 -0.36 -1.25
N ASP A 298 -6.21 -0.78 -0.40
CA ASP A 298 -7.62 -0.36 -0.46
C ASP A 298 -7.80 1.13 -0.15
N GLY A 299 -6.93 1.70 0.68
CA GLY A 299 -6.86 3.12 0.97
C GLY A 299 -6.78 4.00 -0.29
N ILE A 300 -6.33 3.47 -1.44
CA ILE A 300 -6.38 4.18 -2.72
C ILE A 300 -7.73 4.04 -3.43
N TYR A 301 -8.28 2.84 -3.54
CA TYR A 301 -9.42 2.60 -4.44
C TYR A 301 -10.77 2.62 -3.74
N GLU A 302 -10.85 2.72 -2.41
CA GLU A 302 -12.13 2.68 -1.67
C GLU A 302 -13.15 3.67 -2.24
N PHE A 303 -12.69 4.88 -2.58
CA PHE A 303 -13.52 5.96 -3.16
C PHE A 303 -13.06 6.37 -4.57
N MET A 304 -12.30 5.53 -5.27
CA MET A 304 -11.89 5.74 -6.65
C MET A 304 -11.96 4.45 -7.44
N SER A 305 -12.71 4.44 -8.54
CA SER A 305 -12.75 3.30 -9.46
C SER A 305 -11.40 3.08 -10.14
N ASN A 306 -11.16 1.84 -10.59
CA ASN A 306 -9.94 1.49 -11.33
C ASN A 306 -9.77 2.36 -12.60
N ASP A 307 -10.86 2.71 -13.28
CA ASP A 307 -10.82 3.57 -14.47
C ASP A 307 -10.47 5.02 -14.14
N GLU A 308 -10.95 5.55 -13.00
CA GLU A 308 -10.53 6.88 -12.52
C GLU A 308 -9.04 6.89 -12.17
N ILE A 309 -8.53 5.86 -11.47
CA ILE A 309 -7.11 5.74 -11.12
C ILE A 309 -6.24 5.70 -12.38
N VAL A 310 -6.56 4.82 -13.33
CA VAL A 310 -5.82 4.73 -14.61
C VAL A 310 -5.97 6.01 -15.43
N GLY A 311 -7.14 6.65 -15.39
CA GLY A 311 -7.40 7.94 -16.05
C GLY A 311 -6.50 9.05 -15.51
N ILE A 312 -6.34 9.16 -14.19
CA ILE A 312 -5.42 10.11 -13.55
C ILE A 312 -3.98 9.80 -13.98
N VAL A 313 -3.57 8.53 -13.95
CA VAL A 313 -2.22 8.12 -14.36
C VAL A 313 -1.94 8.54 -15.80
N HIS A 314 -2.86 8.26 -16.72
CA HIS A 314 -2.71 8.62 -18.11
C HIS A 314 -2.66 10.14 -18.32
N ALA A 315 -3.60 10.89 -17.75
CA ALA A 315 -3.70 12.33 -17.92
C ALA A 315 -2.46 13.08 -17.43
N GLU A 316 -1.87 12.65 -16.31
CA GLU A 316 -0.64 13.25 -15.79
C GLU A 316 0.61 12.78 -16.54
N ALA A 317 0.64 11.53 -17.02
CA ALA A 317 1.72 11.04 -17.87
C ALA A 317 1.83 11.84 -19.18
N GLU A 318 0.69 12.17 -19.81
CA GLU A 318 0.63 13.02 -21.01
C GLU A 318 1.15 14.45 -20.77
N LYS A 319 1.01 14.95 -19.53
CA LYS A 319 1.60 16.24 -19.11
C LYS A 319 3.10 16.13 -18.80
N GLY A 320 3.69 14.94 -18.95
CA GLY A 320 5.10 14.68 -18.68
C GLY A 320 5.42 14.39 -17.21
N ALA A 321 4.42 14.17 -16.35
CA ALA A 321 4.66 13.84 -14.95
C ALA A 321 5.39 12.49 -14.82
N LEU A 322 6.29 12.42 -13.85
CA LEU A 322 6.99 11.18 -13.51
C LEU A 322 6.10 10.29 -12.63
N PRO A 323 6.27 8.96 -12.66
CA PRO A 323 5.51 8.03 -11.84
C PRO A 323 5.47 8.38 -10.35
N ALA A 324 6.53 8.98 -9.80
CA ALA A 324 6.58 9.41 -8.40
C ALA A 324 5.59 10.54 -8.10
N GLN A 325 5.45 11.48 -9.03
CA GLN A 325 4.51 12.60 -8.91
C GLN A 325 3.07 12.09 -9.03
N ILE A 326 2.85 11.14 -9.93
CA ILE A 326 1.53 10.52 -10.15
C ILE A 326 1.12 9.67 -8.93
N ALA A 327 2.01 8.81 -8.41
CA ALA A 327 1.75 8.03 -7.21
C ALA A 327 1.41 8.94 -6.02
N LYS A 328 2.13 10.05 -5.86
CA LYS A 328 1.81 11.07 -4.85
C LYS A 328 0.45 11.70 -5.06
N LEU A 329 0.10 12.04 -6.31
CA LEU A 329 -1.21 12.59 -6.62
C LEU A 329 -2.33 11.60 -6.30
N LEU A 330 -2.18 10.31 -6.64
CA LEU A 330 -3.16 9.27 -6.31
C LEU A 330 -3.41 9.19 -4.81
N VAL A 331 -2.33 9.16 -4.01
CA VAL A 331 -2.44 9.19 -2.53
C VAL A 331 -3.16 10.46 -2.07
N GLN A 332 -2.80 11.64 -2.58
CA GLN A 332 -3.44 12.89 -2.18
C GLN A 332 -4.93 12.94 -2.55
N THR A 333 -5.29 12.48 -3.74
CA THR A 333 -6.67 12.40 -4.20
C THR A 333 -7.47 11.41 -3.36
N ALA A 334 -6.95 10.21 -3.11
CA ALA A 334 -7.59 9.20 -2.28
C ALA A 334 -7.92 9.76 -0.89
N ARG A 335 -6.92 10.36 -0.23
CA ARG A 335 -7.08 10.95 1.09
C ARG A 335 -8.15 12.04 1.13
N HIS A 336 -8.22 12.87 0.09
CA HIS A 336 -9.24 13.90 0.01
C HIS A 336 -10.65 13.29 -0.10
N GLN A 337 -10.81 12.21 -0.85
CA GLN A 337 -12.08 11.48 -0.93
C GLN A 337 -12.45 10.84 0.42
N TRP A 338 -11.50 10.20 1.09
CA TRP A 338 -11.72 9.67 2.44
C TRP A 338 -12.22 10.74 3.41
N MET A 339 -11.58 11.92 3.44
CA MET A 339 -12.00 13.02 4.32
C MET A 339 -13.36 13.64 3.93
N ALA A 340 -13.83 13.42 2.71
CA ALA A 340 -15.13 13.89 2.24
C ALA A 340 -16.26 12.90 2.55
N GLU A 341 -15.96 11.60 2.54
CA GLU A 341 -16.94 10.52 2.71
C GLU A 341 -17.02 9.99 4.15
N GLU A 342 -15.92 10.02 4.91
CA GLU A 342 -15.82 9.43 6.25
C GLU A 342 -15.34 10.45 7.30
N ASP A 343 -16.11 10.58 8.38
CA ASP A 343 -15.73 11.36 9.57
C ASP A 343 -14.70 10.61 10.46
N GLY A 344 -14.42 9.33 10.14
CA GLY A 344 -13.79 8.34 11.02
C GLY A 344 -12.27 8.15 10.87
N GLY A 345 -11.62 8.85 9.93
CA GLY A 345 -10.20 8.72 9.65
C GLY A 345 -9.92 8.25 8.22
N VAL A 346 -8.67 8.38 7.80
CA VAL A 346 -8.19 7.97 6.47
C VAL A 346 -7.36 6.71 6.63
N ASP A 347 -7.59 5.72 5.79
CA ASP A 347 -6.76 4.51 5.80
C ASP A 347 -5.34 4.78 5.28
N ASP A 348 -4.46 3.81 5.51
CA ASP A 348 -3.14 3.81 4.94
C ASP A 348 -3.20 3.71 3.39
N CYS A 349 -2.69 4.74 2.72
CA CYS A 349 -2.79 4.90 1.28
C CYS A 349 -1.44 4.61 0.62
N THR A 350 -1.30 3.47 -0.07
CA THR A 350 -0.07 3.09 -0.78
C THR A 350 -0.34 2.85 -2.26
N ALA A 351 0.41 3.51 -3.15
CA ALA A 351 0.33 3.30 -4.60
C ALA A 351 1.72 3.20 -5.25
N ILE A 352 1.96 2.14 -6.02
CA ILE A 352 3.06 2.02 -6.97
C ILE A 352 2.54 2.29 -8.37
N VAL A 353 3.16 3.22 -9.10
CA VAL A 353 2.91 3.46 -10.52
C VAL A 353 4.15 3.06 -11.31
N CYS A 354 3.96 2.25 -12.36
CA CYS A 354 5.02 1.81 -13.26
C CYS A 354 4.61 2.06 -14.72
N PHE A 355 5.50 2.69 -15.49
CA PHE A 355 5.32 2.87 -16.93
C PHE A 355 5.87 1.68 -17.69
N LEU A 356 5.02 1.05 -18.51
CA LEU A 356 5.32 -0.14 -19.31
C LEU A 356 5.76 0.19 -20.73
N THR A 357 5.82 1.45 -21.14
CA THR A 357 6.29 1.84 -22.48
C THR A 357 7.02 3.18 -22.40
N ARG A 358 8.30 3.24 -22.81
CA ARG A 358 8.95 4.51 -23.16
C ARG A 358 9.85 4.35 -24.37
N GLY A 359 9.23 4.42 -25.55
CA GLY A 359 9.88 4.75 -26.81
C GLY A 359 9.32 6.01 -27.50
N ASN A 360 8.15 6.55 -27.11
CA ASN A 360 7.43 7.52 -27.95
C ASN A 360 6.69 8.67 -27.23
N LEU A 361 7.09 9.08 -26.01
CA LEU A 361 6.69 10.41 -25.54
C LEU A 361 7.47 11.44 -26.35
N LYS A 362 6.86 11.96 -27.42
CA LYS A 362 7.40 13.12 -28.14
C LYS A 362 7.57 14.26 -27.13
N PRO A 363 8.69 14.98 -27.12
CA PRO A 363 8.79 16.25 -26.41
C PRO A 363 7.86 17.26 -27.11
N GLY A 364 6.58 17.25 -26.73
CA GLY A 364 5.60 18.23 -27.17
C GLY A 364 5.80 19.50 -26.37
N ALA A 365 5.91 20.63 -27.07
CA ALA A 365 6.27 21.93 -26.55
C ALA A 365 5.49 22.32 -25.27
N LEU A 366 6.24 22.70 -24.25
CA LEU A 366 5.73 23.36 -23.04
C LEU A 366 5.05 24.68 -23.45
N THR A 367 3.72 24.67 -23.47
CA THR A 367 2.95 25.91 -23.30
C THR A 367 2.07 25.74 -22.07
N PRO A 368 2.12 26.65 -21.09
CA PRO A 368 1.27 26.57 -19.92
C PRO A 368 -0.19 26.76 -20.34
N ALA A 369 -1.00 25.71 -20.25
CA ALA A 369 -2.45 25.81 -20.38
C ALA A 369 -3.04 26.42 -19.09
N PRO A 370 -4.05 27.30 -19.18
CA PRO A 370 -4.68 27.88 -17.99
C PRO A 370 -5.37 26.81 -17.16
N LEU A 371 -5.36 27.00 -15.83
CA LEU A 371 -6.15 26.20 -14.90
C LEU A 371 -7.63 26.20 -15.32
N PRO A 372 -8.33 25.05 -15.29
CA PRO A 372 -9.76 25.03 -15.50
C PRO A 372 -10.45 25.86 -14.41
N PRO A 373 -11.54 26.58 -14.74
CA PRO A 373 -12.29 27.32 -13.74
C PRO A 373 -12.89 26.35 -12.73
N SER A 374 -12.82 26.76 -11.45
CA SER A 374 -13.53 26.09 -10.35
C SER A 374 -15.01 25.89 -10.73
N PRO A 375 -15.58 24.69 -10.61
CA PRO A 375 -16.99 24.50 -10.88
C PRO A 375 -17.80 25.34 -9.90
N ALA A 376 -18.47 26.37 -10.44
CA ALA A 376 -19.44 27.17 -9.73
C ALA A 376 -20.56 26.25 -9.21
N ALA A 377 -20.98 26.52 -7.98
CA ALA A 377 -22.06 25.84 -7.29
C ALA A 377 -23.36 25.87 -8.11
N ALA A 378 -23.61 24.80 -8.86
CA ALA A 378 -24.93 24.50 -9.38
C ALA A 378 -25.60 23.55 -8.38
N GLY A 379 -26.52 24.09 -7.60
CA GLY A 379 -27.32 23.35 -6.64
C GLY A 379 -28.09 22.23 -7.32
N ILE A 380 -27.62 21.00 -7.16
CA ILE A 380 -28.42 19.80 -7.31
C ILE A 380 -28.50 19.21 -5.90
N SER A 381 -29.67 19.38 -5.28
CA SER A 381 -30.04 18.65 -4.08
C SER A 381 -29.94 17.16 -4.39
N ARG A 382 -28.88 16.51 -3.90
CA ARG A 382 -28.82 15.06 -3.78
C ARG A 382 -29.41 14.70 -2.41
N PRO A 383 -30.39 13.79 -2.34
CA PRO A 383 -30.93 13.37 -1.06
C PRO A 383 -29.80 12.75 -0.22
N SER A 384 -29.79 13.11 1.07
CA SER A 384 -28.97 12.49 2.10
C SER A 384 -29.11 10.97 2.03
N ILE A 385 -28.06 10.30 1.56
CA ILE A 385 -27.88 8.86 1.72
C ILE A 385 -26.92 8.71 2.90
N SER A 386 -27.47 8.74 4.11
CA SER A 386 -26.77 8.15 5.25
C SER A 386 -26.87 6.63 5.16
N ARG A 387 -25.72 5.98 5.34
CA ARG A 387 -25.45 4.54 5.40
C ARG A 387 -25.49 3.77 4.06
N HIS A 388 -24.35 3.15 3.75
CA HIS A 388 -24.07 2.10 2.75
C HIS A 388 -23.80 2.53 1.30
N ALA A 389 -22.66 2.10 0.74
CA ALA A 389 -22.60 1.52 -0.60
C ALA A 389 -21.32 0.69 -0.82
N ALA A 390 -21.44 -0.64 -0.69
CA ALA A 390 -20.61 -1.55 -1.47
C ALA A 390 -20.89 -1.26 -2.95
N LEU A 391 -19.95 -0.63 -3.66
CA LEU A 391 -20.12 -0.36 -5.07
C LEU A 391 -19.92 -1.67 -5.86
N ARG A 392 -21.07 -2.27 -6.19
CA ARG A 392 -21.22 -3.35 -7.15
C ARG A 392 -20.56 -2.97 -8.48
N MET A 393 -19.64 -3.80 -8.97
CA MET A 393 -19.28 -3.85 -10.38
C MET A 393 -19.76 -5.17 -10.97
N SER A 394 -20.69 -5.05 -11.91
CA SER A 394 -21.11 -6.06 -12.86
C SER A 394 -19.91 -6.67 -13.60
N GLY A 395 -20.01 -7.98 -13.85
CA GLY A 395 -18.94 -8.80 -14.42
C GLY A 395 -18.26 -8.23 -15.66
N THR A 396 -16.94 -8.12 -15.57
CA THR A 396 -16.03 -8.24 -16.71
C THR A 396 -15.60 -9.71 -16.81
N PRO A 397 -15.44 -10.28 -18.03
CA PRO A 397 -15.24 -11.71 -18.20
C PRO A 397 -13.86 -12.15 -17.68
N LEU A 398 -13.88 -13.02 -16.67
CA LEU A 398 -12.72 -13.82 -16.26
C LEU A 398 -12.38 -14.83 -17.35
N VAL A 399 -11.09 -15.06 -17.57
CA VAL A 399 -10.60 -16.14 -18.44
C VAL A 399 -10.72 -17.46 -17.68
N ASP A 400 -11.49 -18.42 -18.22
CA ASP A 400 -11.72 -19.75 -17.63
C ASP A 400 -10.42 -20.56 -17.51
N LEU A 401 -10.14 -21.14 -16.33
CA LEU A 401 -9.05 -22.10 -16.09
C LEU A 401 -9.57 -23.40 -15.45
N PRO A 402 -9.15 -24.58 -15.93
CA PRO A 402 -9.57 -25.87 -15.38
C PRO A 402 -8.82 -26.27 -14.10
N GLN A 403 -9.57 -26.86 -13.16
CA GLN A 403 -9.13 -27.39 -11.87
C GLN A 403 -8.36 -28.70 -12.02
N GLN A 404 -7.26 -28.87 -11.27
CA GLN A 404 -6.92 -30.17 -10.68
C GLN A 404 -5.96 -30.04 -9.48
N ILE A 405 -6.27 -30.84 -8.44
CA ILE A 405 -5.64 -30.95 -7.13
C ILE A 405 -4.76 -32.20 -7.13
N ASP A 406 -3.58 -32.18 -6.49
CA ASP A 406 -3.15 -33.29 -5.62
C ASP A 406 -1.98 -32.93 -4.69
N VAL A 407 -2.01 -33.54 -3.51
CA VAL A 407 -1.27 -33.24 -2.27
C VAL A 407 -0.13 -34.23 -2.06
N ALA A 408 1.08 -33.77 -1.69
CA ALA A 408 1.99 -34.55 -0.83
C ALA A 408 3.12 -33.67 -0.24
N ALA A 409 3.30 -33.80 1.07
CA ALA A 409 4.27 -33.10 1.89
C ALA A 409 5.64 -33.81 1.93
N ASN A 410 6.73 -33.05 2.09
CA ASN A 410 7.80 -33.42 3.02
C ASN A 410 8.71 -32.23 3.36
N ALA A 411 8.95 -32.04 4.65
CA ALA A 411 9.72 -30.94 5.22
C ALA A 411 11.19 -31.31 5.37
N THR A 412 12.10 -30.35 5.18
CA THR A 412 13.44 -30.43 5.75
C THR A 412 13.98 -29.03 6.07
N GLN A 413 14.63 -28.94 7.23
CA GLN A 413 15.05 -27.72 7.92
C GLN A 413 16.21 -27.01 7.20
N ALA A 414 16.21 -25.68 7.18
CA ALA A 414 17.38 -24.88 6.84
C ALA A 414 17.53 -23.68 7.78
N ALA A 415 18.78 -23.44 8.18
CA ALA A 415 19.23 -22.61 9.28
C ALA A 415 19.14 -21.10 9.00
N THR A 416 19.02 -20.34 10.10
CA THR A 416 18.85 -18.89 10.19
C THR A 416 20.13 -18.11 9.89
N ALA A 417 20.03 -17.08 9.05
CA ALA A 417 21.02 -16.01 8.92
C ALA A 417 20.41 -14.66 9.35
N PRO A 418 21.20 -13.68 9.82
CA PRO A 418 20.68 -12.46 10.47
C PRO A 418 20.07 -11.45 9.48
N LEU A 419 18.98 -10.78 9.89
CA LEU A 419 18.25 -9.77 9.12
C LEU A 419 19.06 -8.47 8.94
N PRO A 420 19.03 -7.85 7.74
CA PRO A 420 19.46 -6.47 7.54
C PRO A 420 18.40 -5.46 8.01
N LYS A 421 18.87 -4.27 8.43
CA LYS A 421 18.06 -3.18 9.01
C LYS A 421 17.11 -2.54 7.98
N ALA A 422 15.91 -2.19 8.44
CA ALA A 422 14.84 -1.54 7.68
C ALA A 422 15.23 -0.15 7.15
N PRO A 423 14.85 0.21 5.90
CA PRO A 423 15.03 1.56 5.38
C PRO A 423 13.92 2.50 5.87
N SER A 424 14.31 3.72 6.26
CA SER A 424 13.42 4.83 6.61
C SER A 424 12.82 5.50 5.37
N GLY A 425 11.55 5.88 5.45
CA GLY A 425 10.77 6.42 4.35
C GLY A 425 11.23 7.79 3.85
N SER A 426 11.48 7.87 2.55
CA SER A 426 11.33 9.05 1.70
C SER A 426 11.06 8.55 0.29
N ALA A 427 10.28 9.29 -0.52
CA ALA A 427 9.97 8.92 -1.89
C ALA A 427 11.26 8.68 -2.69
N SER A 428 11.62 7.41 -2.89
CA SER A 428 12.84 7.02 -3.60
C SER A 428 12.47 6.73 -5.05
N GLY A 429 12.66 7.72 -5.93
CA GLY A 429 12.71 7.47 -7.36
C GLY A 429 14.04 6.79 -7.69
N ARG A 430 14.01 5.53 -8.15
CA ARG A 430 15.19 4.87 -8.73
C ARG A 430 15.02 4.77 -10.24
N LYS A 431 16.10 5.06 -10.95
CA LYS A 431 16.16 5.11 -12.42
C LYS A 431 16.92 3.87 -12.89
N LEU A 432 16.25 2.98 -13.62
CA LEU A 432 16.94 1.94 -14.38
C LEU A 432 17.55 2.53 -15.65
N THR A 433 18.66 1.96 -16.10
CA THR A 433 19.14 2.11 -17.48
C THR A 433 19.29 0.71 -18.05
N ALA A 434 18.37 0.29 -18.92
CA ALA A 434 18.58 -0.88 -19.75
C ALA A 434 19.63 -0.55 -20.82
N GLU A 435 20.44 -1.52 -21.25
CA GLU A 435 21.26 -1.38 -22.46
C GLU A 435 20.34 -0.97 -23.62
N GLY A 436 20.58 0.23 -24.17
CA GLY A 436 19.69 0.88 -25.15
C GLY A 436 18.99 2.15 -24.66
N GLY A 437 19.19 2.59 -23.41
CA GLY A 437 18.77 3.93 -22.96
C GLY A 437 17.32 4.07 -22.49
N GLN A 438 16.59 2.97 -22.29
CA GLN A 438 15.24 3.00 -21.71
C GLN A 438 15.30 2.84 -20.19
N SER A 439 14.65 3.76 -19.46
CA SER A 439 14.56 3.73 -18.00
C SER A 439 13.18 3.28 -17.55
N ILE A 440 13.10 2.18 -16.79
CA ILE A 440 11.92 1.88 -15.99
C ILE A 440 11.84 2.96 -14.91
N LEU A 441 10.71 3.64 -14.86
CA LEU A 441 10.36 4.53 -13.76
C LEU A 441 9.22 3.83 -13.02
N ALA A 442 9.56 3.20 -11.91
CA ALA A 442 8.59 2.80 -10.90
C ALA A 442 8.81 3.69 -9.69
N ALA A 443 7.72 4.18 -9.10
CA ALA A 443 7.81 4.98 -7.90
C ALA A 443 6.61 4.74 -7.02
N ILE A 444 6.85 4.95 -5.73
CA ILE A 444 5.93 4.67 -4.65
C ILE A 444 5.69 5.96 -3.87
N THR A 445 4.46 6.12 -3.39
CA THR A 445 4.14 7.04 -2.32
C THR A 445 3.24 6.35 -1.31
N GLN A 446 3.46 6.66 -0.03
CA GLN A 446 2.62 6.24 1.08
C GLN A 446 2.13 7.49 1.82
N GLY A 447 0.91 7.46 2.32
CA GLY A 447 0.33 8.52 3.15
C GLY A 447 -0.61 7.93 4.20
N ARG A 448 -0.67 8.59 5.36
CA ARG A 448 -1.58 8.28 6.47
C ARG A 448 -2.22 9.55 6.99
#